data_AF-A0A702HLJ4-F1
#
_entry.id   AF-A0A702HLJ4-F1
#
_cell.length_a   1.000
_cell.length_b   1.000
_cell.length_c   1.000
_cell.angle_alpha   90.00
_cell.angle_beta   90.00
_cell.angle_gamma   90.00
#
_symmetry.space_group_name_H-M   'P 1'
#
loop_
_entity.id
_entity.type
_entity.pdbx_description
1 polymer ?
#
loop_
_entity_poly.entity_id
_entity_poly.type
_entity_poly.pdbx_seq_one_letter_code
_entity_poly.pdbx_strand_id
1 'polypeptide(L)' 'MTTLVFSYSHADEALRNELEKHLSPLKRTGKITTWHDRRIVPGQEFERQIDHYF' A
#
# COMPACT_ATOMS: atom_id res chain seq x y z
N MET A 1 -4.14 -10.12 -12.58
CA MET A 1 -3.50 -9.85 -11.29
C MET A 1 -3.58 -8.36 -11.07
N THR A 2 -4.29 -7.91 -10.03
CA THR A 2 -4.69 -6.51 -9.89
C THR A 2 -3.83 -5.82 -8.84
N THR A 3 -3.29 -4.64 -9.16
CA THR A 3 -2.51 -3.83 -8.22
C THR A 3 -3.42 -2.85 -7.51
N LEU A 4 -3.36 -2.82 -6.19
CA LEU A 4 -4.12 -1.93 -5.33
C LEU A 4 -3.16 -0.96 -4.63
N VAL A 5 -3.37 0.33 -4.85
CA VAL A 5 -2.56 1.41 -4.31
C VAL A 5 -3.39 2.17 -3.29
N PHE A 6 -2.89 2.32 -2.07
CA PHE A 6 -3.60 3.04 -1.02
C PHE A 6 -3.22 4.52 -1.02
N SER A 7 -4.19 5.37 -1.34
CA SER A 7 -4.13 6.82 -1.07
C SER A 7 -4.81 7.10 0.26
N TYR A 8 -4.04 7.47 1.28
CA TYR A 8 -4.57 7.75 2.62
C TYR A 8 -3.72 8.82 3.29
N SER A 9 -4.31 9.54 4.25
CA SER A 9 -3.55 10.46 5.09
C SER A 9 -2.90 9.70 6.24
N HIS A 10 -1.82 10.22 6.82
CA HIS A 10 -1.17 9.57 7.96
C HIS A 10 -2.11 9.40 9.17
N ALA A 11 -3.12 10.26 9.30
CA ALA A 11 -4.18 10.14 10.31
C ALA A 11 -5.05 8.87 10.13
N ASP A 12 -5.22 8.38 8.91
CA ASP A 12 -6.08 7.24 8.55
C ASP A 12 -5.34 5.91 8.56
N GLU A 13 -4.09 5.91 9.01
CA GLU A 13 -3.26 4.71 8.96
C GLU A 13 -3.86 3.52 9.72
N ALA A 14 -4.53 3.78 10.84
CA ALA A 14 -5.23 2.76 11.60
C ALA A 14 -6.33 2.08 10.75
N LEU A 15 -7.09 2.86 9.98
CA LEU A 15 -8.12 2.34 9.07
C LEU A 15 -7.50 1.54 7.92
N ARG A 16 -6.38 2.01 7.37
CA ARG A 16 -5.63 1.30 6.33
C ARG A 16 -5.08 -0.04 6.85
N ASN A 17 -4.60 -0.09 8.09
CA ASN A 17 -4.19 -1.35 8.74
C ASN A 17 -5.36 -2.34 8.85
N GLU A 18 -6.54 -1.90 9.28
CA GLU A 18 -7.73 -2.75 9.34
C GLU A 18 -8.14 -3.25 7.94
N LEU A 19 -8.14 -2.37 6.95
CA LEU A 19 -8.41 -2.72 5.56
C LEU A 19 -7.42 -3.78 5.04
N GLU A 20 -6.13 -3.67 5.36
CA GLU A 20 -5.13 -4.68 4.97
C GLU A 20 -5.39 -6.05 5.61
N LYS A 21 -5.90 -6.10 6.86
CA LYS A 21 -6.33 -7.36 7.49
C LYS A 21 -7.45 -8.02 6.69
N HIS A 22 -8.47 -7.25 6.30
CA HIS A 22 -9.57 -7.76 5.49
C HIS A 22 -9.13 -8.23 4.09
N LEU A 23 -8.12 -7.58 3.51
CA LEU A 23 -7.57 -7.92 2.19
C LEU A 23 -6.52 -9.05 2.22
N SER A 24 -6.06 -9.46 3.40
CA SER A 24 -5.04 -10.49 3.59
C SER A 24 -5.34 -11.83 2.88
N PRO A 25 -6.59 -12.35 2.89
CA PRO A 25 -6.93 -13.56 2.14
C PRO A 25 -6.78 -13.40 0.62
N LEU A 26 -7.12 -12.23 0.08
CA LEU A 26 -7.01 -11.93 -1.35
C LEU A 26 -5.55 -11.78 -1.80
N LYS A 27 -4.72 -11.19 -0.93
CA LYS A 27 -3.28 -11.10 -1.14
C LYS A 27 -2.61 -12.47 -1.08
N ARG A 28 -2.98 -13.32 -0.10
CA ARG A 28 -2.46 -14.68 0.06
C ARG A 28 -2.83 -15.60 -1.11
N THR A 29 -4.00 -15.39 -1.71
CA THR A 29 -4.43 -16.12 -2.91
C THR A 29 -3.85 -15.55 -4.21
N GLY A 30 -3.00 -14.51 -4.13
CA GLY A 30 -2.34 -13.91 -5.30
C GLY A 30 -3.28 -13.12 -6.22
N LYS A 31 -4.52 -12.85 -5.79
CA LYS A 31 -5.51 -12.13 -6.60
C LYS A 31 -5.17 -10.65 -6.71
N ILE A 32 -4.66 -10.08 -5.62
CA ILE A 32 -4.28 -8.67 -5.53
C ILE A 32 -2.86 -8.51 -5.00
N THR A 33 -2.21 -7.43 -5.41
CA THR A 33 -0.98 -6.93 -4.79
C THR A 33 -1.25 -5.57 -4.18
N THR A 34 -0.67 -5.27 -3.01
CA THR A 34 -0.90 -4.00 -2.30
C THR A 34 0.37 -3.19 -2.17
N TRP A 35 0.27 -1.89 -2.40
CA TRP A 35 1.34 -0.91 -2.21
C TRP A 35 0.85 0.32 -1.43
N HIS A 36 1.73 0.90 -0.61
CA HIS A 36 1.50 2.12 0.16
C HIS A 36 2.84 2.82 0.46
N ASP A 37 2.80 4.11 0.72
CA ASP A 37 3.93 5.01 1.00
C ASP A 37 4.88 4.51 2.10
N ARG A 38 4.35 3.89 3.17
CA ARG A 38 5.17 3.32 4.26
C ARG A 38 6.10 2.17 3.86
N ARG A 39 6.08 1.72 2.60
CA ARG A 39 7.05 0.75 2.06
C ARG A 39 8.35 1.40 1.56
N ILE A 40 8.39 2.72 1.47
CA ILE A 40 9.57 3.47 1.06
C ILE A 40 10.59 3.39 2.21
N VAL A 41 11.72 2.76 1.96
CA VAL A 41 12.79 2.60 2.95
C VAL A 41 13.69 3.83 2.99
N PRO A 42 14.35 4.13 4.13
CA PRO A 42 15.31 5.23 4.20
C PRO A 42 16.40 5.07 3.12
N GLY A 43 16.67 6.16 2.40
CA GLY A 43 17.57 6.17 1.24
C GLY A 43 16.88 6.06 -0.12
N GLN A 44 15.57 5.80 -0.16
CA GLN A 44 14.78 5.93 -1.38
C GLN A 44 14.15 7.33 -1.49
N GLU A 45 14.19 7.89 -2.69
CA GLU A 45 13.60 9.20 -2.99
C GLU A 45 12.06 9.10 -2.96
N PHE A 46 11.45 9.73 -1.95
CA PHE A 46 10.04 9.60 -1.63
C PHE A 46 9.12 10.03 -2.80
N GLU A 47 9.41 11.17 -3.42
CA GLU A 47 8.61 11.71 -4.54
C GLU A 47 8.63 10.78 -5.76
N ARG A 48 9.80 10.27 -6.15
CA ARG A 48 9.91 9.29 -7.25
C ARG A 48 9.15 8.01 -6.98
N GLN A 49 9.15 7.54 -5.75
CA GLN A 49 8.43 6.32 -5.41
C GLN A 49 6.92 6.55 -5.49
N ILE A 50 6.41 7.68 -5.01
CA ILE A 50 4.99 7.99 -5.13
C ILE A 50 4.58 8.09 -6.60
N ASP A 51 5.30 8.85 -7.42
CA ASP A 51 5.04 9.03 -8.86
C ASP A 51 5.10 7.71 -9.65
N HIS A 52 5.92 6.76 -9.21
CA HIS A 52 6.01 5.46 -9.89
C HIS A 52 4.77 4.56 -9.68
N TYR A 53 4.11 4.68 -8.52
CA TYR A 53 3.01 3.79 -8.14
C TYR A 53 1.62 4.45 -8.25
N PHE A 54 1.54 5.78 -8.29
CA PHE A 54 0.31 6.55 -8.51
C PHE A 54 0.19 7.02 -9.96
#